data_AF-A0A537CBC3-F1
#
_entry.id   AF-A0A537CBC3-F1
#
_cell.length_a   1.000
_cell.length_b   1.000
_cell.length_c   1.000
_cell.angle_alpha   90.00
_cell.angle_beta   90.00
_cell.angle_gamma   90.00
#
_symmetry.space_group_name_H-M   'P 1'
#
loop_
_entity.id
_entity.type
_entity.pdbx_description
1 polymer ?
#
loop_
_entity_poly.entity_id
_entity_poly.type
_entity_poly.pdbx_seq_one_letter_code
_entity_poly.pdbx_strand_id
1 'polypeptide(L)'
;SPLDGVGARDIGLDRLLARATDSEVQEVILATNFTNEGEATAHYIAEMLRARDIKVSRIARGVPLGGELEYVDAGTISQALLDRRNI
;
A
#
# COMPACT_ATOMS: atom_id res chain seq x y z
N SER A 1 5.07 11.48 -7.53
CA SER A 1 4.11 11.70 -8.62
C SER A 1 4.87 12.34 -9.77
N PRO A 2 5.03 11.65 -10.91
CA PRO A 2 5.78 12.19 -12.06
C PRO A 2 5.19 13.51 -12.59
N LEU A 3 3.87 13.67 -12.47
CA LEU A 3 3.14 14.87 -12.87
C LEU A 3 3.46 16.07 -11.96
N ASP A 4 3.75 15.83 -10.68
CA ASP A 4 4.11 16.87 -9.71
C ASP A 4 5.64 17.06 -9.59
N GLY A 5 6.43 16.37 -10.41
CA GLY A 5 7.89 16.41 -10.35
C GLY A 5 8.50 15.77 -9.08
N VAL A 6 7.69 15.09 -8.25
CA VAL A 6 8.15 14.45 -7.01
C VAL A 6 8.62 13.03 -7.31
N GLY A 7 9.92 12.80 -7.19
CA GLY A 7 10.57 11.51 -7.40
C GLY A 7 10.68 10.67 -6.14
N ALA A 8 11.19 9.44 -6.30
CA ALA A 8 11.44 8.49 -5.24
C ALA A 8 12.37 9.04 -4.12
N ARG A 9 13.33 9.90 -4.49
CA ARG A 9 14.28 10.49 -3.52
C ARG A 9 13.62 11.56 -2.65
N ASP A 10 12.61 12.25 -3.18
CA ASP A 10 11.95 13.38 -2.51
C ASP A 10 10.93 12.93 -1.46
N ILE A 11 10.51 11.67 -1.51
CA ILE A 11 9.57 11.07 -0.55
C ILE A 11 10.26 10.36 0.64
N GLY A 12 11.59 10.51 0.77
CA GLY A 12 12.33 10.01 1.93
C GLY A 12 12.55 8.49 1.95
N LEU A 13 12.64 7.84 0.78
CA LEU A 13 12.82 6.39 0.68
C LEU A 13 14.11 5.89 1.34
N ASP A 14 15.19 6.66 1.29
CA ASP A 14 16.46 6.26 1.92
C ASP A 14 16.30 6.09 3.45
N ARG A 15 15.53 6.98 4.08
CA ARG A 15 15.22 6.91 5.52
C ARG A 15 14.30 5.75 5.84
N LEU A 16 13.32 5.47 4.97
CA LEU A 16 12.47 4.30 5.11
C LEU A 16 13.31 3.03 5.04
N LEU A 17 14.21 2.94 4.06
CA LEU A 17 15.03 1.76 3.85
C LEU A 17 15.95 1.50 5.03
N ALA A 18 16.67 2.52 5.51
CA ALA A 18 17.54 2.40 6.68
C ALA A 18 16.79 1.88 7.92
N ARG A 19 15.56 2.36 8.14
CA ARG A 19 14.72 1.90 9.25
C ARG A 19 14.18 0.49 9.02
N ALA A 20 13.76 0.16 7.81
CA ALA A 20 13.18 -1.13 7.48
C ALA A 20 14.21 -2.27 7.52
N THR A 21 15.49 -1.97 7.27
CA THR A 21 16.59 -2.93 7.36
C THR A 21 17.17 -3.07 8.78
N ASP A 22 16.64 -2.33 9.75
CA ASP A 22 17.00 -2.54 11.15
C ASP A 22 16.51 -3.93 11.59
N SER A 23 17.37 -4.69 12.28
CA SER A 23 17.09 -6.05 12.75
C SER A 23 15.89 -6.16 13.69
N GLU A 24 15.47 -5.05 14.32
CA GLU A 24 14.26 -5.04 15.15
C GLU A 24 12.96 -5.07 14.33
N VAL A 25 13.01 -4.67 13.05
CA VAL A 25 11.83 -4.61 12.19
C VAL A 25 11.53 -5.97 11.57
N GLN A 26 10.38 -6.52 11.89
CA GLN A 26 9.92 -7.81 11.36
C GLN A 26 9.00 -7.68 10.15
N GLU A 27 8.32 -6.54 10.00
CA GLU A 27 7.34 -6.32 8.95
C GLU A 27 7.16 -4.83 8.66
N VAL A 28 6.97 -4.51 7.37
CA VAL A 28 6.58 -3.18 6.92
C VAL A 28 5.16 -3.22 6.38
N ILE A 29 4.26 -2.46 7.01
CA ILE A 29 2.86 -2.33 6.58
C ILE A 29 2.72 -1.06 5.73
N LEU A 30 2.35 -1.23 4.47
CA LEU A 30 2.12 -0.12 3.55
C LEU A 30 0.72 0.43 3.75
N ALA A 31 0.64 1.67 4.25
CA ALA A 31 -0.60 2.40 4.51
C ALA A 31 -0.71 3.70 3.71
N THR A 32 -0.03 3.80 2.55
CA THR A 32 -0.28 4.90 1.60
C THR A 32 -1.74 4.89 1.13
N ASN A 33 -2.25 6.05 0.72
CA ASN A 33 -3.61 6.20 0.24
C ASN A 33 -3.92 5.24 -0.92
N PHE A 34 -5.21 4.91 -1.05
CA PHE A 34 -5.73 4.04 -2.09
C PHE A 34 -6.05 4.78 -3.40
N THR A 35 -5.16 5.69 -3.80
CA THR A 35 -5.19 6.37 -5.10
C THR A 35 -4.22 5.70 -6.08
N ASN A 36 -4.26 6.08 -7.36
CA ASN A 36 -3.33 5.55 -8.37
C ASN A 36 -1.86 5.79 -7.99
N GLU A 37 -1.54 6.99 -7.50
CA GLU A 37 -0.19 7.36 -7.06
C GLU A 37 0.21 6.62 -5.79
N GLY A 38 -0.72 6.47 -4.86
CA GLY A 38 -0.50 5.75 -3.61
C GLY A 38 -0.26 4.26 -3.83
N GLU A 39 -0.96 3.64 -4.79
CA GLU A 39 -0.74 2.27 -5.23
C GLU A 39 0.59 2.10 -5.96
N ALA A 40 0.92 2.99 -6.89
CA ALA A 40 2.21 2.95 -7.56
C ALA A 40 3.37 3.05 -6.54
N THR A 41 3.22 3.95 -5.56
CA THR A 41 4.21 4.12 -4.48
C THR A 41 4.30 2.88 -3.59
N ALA A 42 3.15 2.31 -3.18
CA ALA A 42 3.13 1.10 -2.36
C ALA A 42 3.77 -0.08 -3.11
N HIS A 43 3.41 -0.27 -4.38
CA HIS A 43 3.97 -1.34 -5.20
C HIS A 43 5.49 -1.21 -5.34
N TYR A 44 5.97 0.00 -5.64
CA TYR A 44 7.41 0.27 -5.74
C TYR A 44 8.17 -0.03 -4.44
N ILE A 45 7.64 0.41 -3.29
CA ILE A 45 8.23 0.13 -1.98
C ILE A 45 8.20 -1.37 -1.67
N ALA A 46 7.09 -2.05 -1.97
CA ALA A 46 6.94 -3.48 -1.72
C ALA A 46 8.00 -4.29 -2.47
N GLU A 47 8.19 -4.04 -3.76
CA GLU A 47 9.20 -4.74 -4.56
C GLU A 47 10.62 -4.48 -4.05
N MET A 48 10.94 -3.24 -3.69
CA MET A 48 12.23 -2.86 -3.12
C MET A 48 12.54 -3.59 -1.80
N LEU A 49 11.57 -3.68 -0.91
CA LEU A 49 11.75 -4.31 0.41
C LEU A 49 11.73 -5.85 0.30
N ARG A 50 10.89 -6.43 -0.56
CA ARG A 50 10.88 -7.87 -0.84
C ARG A 50 12.20 -8.36 -1.42
N ALA A 51 12.83 -7.57 -2.28
CA ALA A 51 14.17 -7.88 -2.81
C ALA A 51 15.26 -7.97 -1.72
N ARG A 52 14.96 -7.54 -0.49
CA ARG A 52 15.83 -7.59 0.69
C ARG A 52 15.32 -8.55 1.76
N ASP A 53 14.39 -9.42 1.41
CA ASP A 53 13.78 -10.42 2.30
C ASP A 53 13.03 -9.82 3.50
N ILE A 54 12.57 -8.57 3.38
CA ILE A 54 11.74 -7.93 4.40
C ILE A 54 10.29 -8.31 4.13
N LYS A 55 9.57 -8.76 5.16
CA LYS A 55 8.13 -9.01 5.08
C LYS A 55 7.39 -7.70 4.86
N VAL A 56 6.56 -7.66 3.82
CA VAL A 56 5.75 -6.48 3.49
C VAL A 56 4.29 -6.89 3.38
N SER A 57 3.41 -6.11 3.98
CA SER A 57 1.96 -6.24 3.81
C SER A 57 1.32 -4.90 3.43
N ARG A 58 0.08 -4.96 2.96
CA ARG A 58 -0.74 -3.81 2.59
C ARG A 58 -1.97 -3.81 3.49
N ILE A 59 -2.37 -2.65 3.98
CA ILE A 59 -3.66 -2.52 4.66
C ILE A 59 -4.78 -2.98 3.72
N ALA A 60 -5.85 -3.53 4.29
CA ALA A 60 -6.96 -3.99 3.48
C ALA A 60 -7.70 -2.80 2.85
N ARG A 61 -8.14 -2.98 1.60
CA ARG A 61 -9.08 -2.11 0.92
C ARG A 61 -10.41 -2.84 0.77
N GLY A 62 -11.52 -2.14 0.85
CA GLY A 62 -12.82 -2.72 0.55
C GLY A 62 -13.96 -1.94 1.17
N VAL A 63 -15.08 -2.64 1.34
CA VAL A 63 -16.30 -2.10 1.96
C VAL A 63 -16.04 -1.79 3.43
N PRO A 64 -16.40 -0.58 3.91
CA PRO A 64 -16.23 -0.22 5.31
C PRO A 64 -17.13 -1.06 6.22
N LEU A 65 -16.64 -1.39 7.41
CA LEU A 65 -17.44 -2.07 8.43
C LEU A 65 -18.60 -1.17 8.86
N GLY A 66 -19.80 -1.76 8.94
CA GLY A 66 -21.03 -1.04 9.30
C GLY A 66 -21.61 -0.18 8.17
N GLY A 67 -20.99 -0.16 6.98
CA GLY A 67 -21.58 0.43 5.78
C GLY A 67 -22.54 -0.53 5.09
N GLU A 68 -23.62 -0.01 4.53
CA GLU A 68 -24.53 -0.78 3.69
C GLU A 68 -24.13 -0.65 2.22
N LEU A 69 -24.23 -1.74 1.45
CA LEU A 69 -23.79 -1.79 0.05
C LEU A 69 -24.49 -0.73 -0.83
N GLU A 70 -25.71 -0.34 -0.49
CA GLU A 70 -26.47 0.67 -1.24
C GLU A 70 -25.85 2.08 -1.19
N TYR A 71 -24.99 2.36 -0.20
CA TYR A 71 -24.29 3.64 -0.03
C TYR A 71 -22.81 3.56 -0.42
N VAL A 72 -22.33 2.42 -0.90
CA VAL A 72 -20.93 2.24 -1.33
C VAL A 72 -20.83 2.50 -2.82
N ASP A 73 -19.79 3.22 -3.25
CA ASP A 73 -19.57 3.47 -4.66
C ASP A 73 -19.22 2.17 -5.41
N ALA A 74 -19.60 2.12 -6.70
CA ALA A 74 -19.38 0.95 -7.53
C ALA A 74 -17.90 0.54 -7.63
N GLY A 75 -16.97 1.51 -7.57
CA GLY A 75 -15.53 1.24 -7.63
C GLY A 75 -15.05 0.48 -6.41
N THR A 76 -15.45 0.90 -5.21
CA THR A 76 -15.14 0.19 -3.96
C THR A 76 -15.76 -1.22 -3.94
N ILE A 77 -16.98 -1.38 -4.44
CA ILE A 77 -17.62 -2.71 -4.55
C ILE A 77 -16.86 -3.62 -5.52
N SER A 78 -16.57 -3.13 -6.73
CA SER A 78 -15.80 -3.87 -7.73
C SER A 78 -14.44 -4.31 -7.17
N GLN A 79 -13.75 -3.41 -6.47
CA GLN A 79 -12.46 -3.72 -5.88
C GLN A 79 -12.57 -4.76 -4.75
N ALA A 80 -13.57 -4.63 -3.87
CA ALA A 80 -13.80 -5.61 -2.80
C ALA A 80 -14.10 -7.03 -3.34
N LEU A 81 -14.77 -7.12 -4.49
CA LEU A 81 -15.05 -8.40 -5.17
C LEU A 81 -13.81 -9.02 -5.82
N LEU A 82 -12.94 -8.17 -6.41
CA LEU A 82 -11.66 -8.59 -7.00
C LEU A 82 -10.70 -9.12 -5.92
N ASP A 83 -10.59 -8.40 -4.81
CA ASP A 83 -9.66 -8.71 -3.71
C ASP A 83 -10.28 -9.65 -2.66
N ARG A 84 -11.42 -10.29 -2.97
CA ARG A 84 -12.08 -11.21 -2.04
C ARG A 84 -11.13 -12.34 -1.67
N ARG A 85 -11.11 -12.71 -0.40
CA ARG A 85 -10.32 -13.82 0.12
C ARG A 85 -11.23 -14.99 0.46
N ASN A 86 -10.72 -16.20 0.27
CA ASN A 86 -11.37 -17.39 0.79
C ASN A 86 -11.31 -17.37 2.32
N ILE A 87 -12.30 -18.02 2.94
CA ILE A 87 -12.41 -18.19 4.39
C ILE A 87 -11.85 -19.57 4.74
#